data_AF-A0A8J3S6F3-F1
#
_entry.id   AF-A0A8J3S6F3-F1
#
_cell.length_a   1.000
_cell.length_b   1.000
_cell.length_c   1.000
_cell.angle_alpha   90.00
_cell.angle_beta   90.00
_cell.angle_gamma   90.00
#
_symmetry.space_group_name_H-M   'P 1'
#
loop_
_entity.id
_entity.type
_entity.pdbx_description
1 polymer ?
#
loop_
_entity_poly.entity_id
_entity_poly.type
_entity_poly.pdbx_seq_one_letter_code
_entity_poly.pdbx_strand_id
1 'polypeptide(L)'
;MLILPAARRSRLRRTAAAAMTTLVLGALTACSAAEPAASGRSPASPSAGTHRLVLPPPPQAEGFRLDGMWPFFTREELLDKRPYIGDAGDVAVRDAVQARYEETEQAEGRKWTRNLIFTGYDAALGADRHRPVVDSVVDGFLKGDTPAHDAEVPAGPLGGHVRCVGLVELGSETGMCAWADGGTVGVVIGANITAIELEEALPAFRAAVER
;
A
#
# COMPACT_ATOMS: atom_id res chain seq x y z
N MET A 1 7.56 15.71 47.89
CA MET A 1 6.67 14.56 48.09
C MET A 1 5.33 15.09 48.57
N LEU A 2 4.39 15.30 47.64
CA LEU A 2 3.11 15.95 47.89
C LEU A 2 2.00 14.97 47.49
N ILE A 3 1.23 14.56 48.49
CA ILE A 3 0.09 13.63 48.40
C ILE A 3 -1.15 14.49 48.12
N LEU A 4 -1.84 14.24 47.01
CA LEU A 4 -3.17 14.82 46.73
C LEU A 4 -4.21 13.69 46.66
N PRO A 5 -5.42 13.91 47.21
CA PRO A 5 -6.36 12.84 47.51
C PRO A 5 -7.23 12.43 46.31
N ALA A 6 -7.61 11.16 46.35
CA ALA A 6 -8.66 10.56 45.54
C ALA A 6 -10.05 11.14 45.89
N ALA A 7 -10.88 11.35 44.87
CA ALA A 7 -12.26 10.84 44.76
C ALA A 7 -13.10 11.73 43.84
N ARG A 8 -13.72 11.15 42.79
CA ARG A 8 -15.18 11.19 42.71
C ARG A 8 -15.77 10.13 41.80
N ARG A 9 -16.79 9.50 42.36
CA ARG A 9 -17.61 8.41 41.88
C ARG A 9 -18.46 8.76 40.66
N SER A 10 -18.52 7.78 39.75
CA SER A 10 -19.71 7.23 39.08
C SER A 10 -20.75 8.18 38.47
N ARG A 11 -20.95 8.06 37.15
CA ARG A 11 -22.31 7.90 36.58
C ARG A 11 -22.32 6.83 35.51
N LEU A 12 -22.84 5.67 35.92
CA LEU A 12 -23.46 4.68 35.06
C LEU A 12 -24.60 5.38 34.28
N ARG A 13 -24.57 5.34 32.95
CA ARG A 13 -25.79 5.48 32.14
C ARG A 13 -25.84 4.33 31.14
N ARG A 14 -26.62 3.31 31.53
CA ARG A 14 -27.19 2.32 30.64
C ARG A 14 -28.36 2.99 29.91
N THR A 15 -28.35 2.98 28.59
CA THR A 15 -29.52 3.10 27.70
C THR A 15 -29.02 2.62 26.34
N ALA A 16 -29.32 1.42 25.89
CA ALA A 16 -30.60 0.86 25.48
C ALA A 16 -30.39 0.47 24.01
N ALA A 17 -30.20 -0.82 23.78
CA ALA A 17 -30.16 -1.41 22.45
C ALA A 17 -31.54 -1.24 21.81
N ALA A 18 -31.60 -0.56 20.67
CA ALA A 18 -32.73 -0.63 19.75
C ALA A 18 -32.29 -1.46 18.56
N ALA A 19 -32.58 -2.76 18.62
CA ALA A 19 -32.54 -3.64 17.47
C ALA A 19 -33.76 -3.29 16.59
N MET A 20 -33.54 -2.57 15.49
CA MET A 20 -34.53 -2.47 14.41
C MET A 20 -34.32 -3.64 13.45
N THR A 21 -35.05 -4.71 13.70
CA THR A 21 -35.26 -5.80 12.74
C THR A 21 -36.14 -5.29 11.62
N THR A 22 -35.55 -4.89 10.49
CA THR A 22 -36.31 -4.57 9.27
C THR A 22 -36.39 -5.82 8.41
N LEU A 23 -37.57 -6.42 8.41
CA LEU A 23 -37.90 -7.63 7.66
C LEU A 23 -38.35 -7.20 6.26
N VAL A 24 -37.44 -7.27 5.28
CA VAL A 24 -37.76 -7.01 3.87
C VAL A 24 -38.10 -8.34 3.20
N LEU A 25 -39.39 -8.65 3.12
CA LEU A 25 -39.93 -9.63 2.19
C LEU A 25 -40.00 -8.98 0.80
N GLY A 26 -38.95 -9.18 0.01
CA GLY A 26 -38.88 -8.76 -1.40
C GLY A 26 -39.03 -9.96 -2.32
N ALA A 27 -39.99 -9.86 -3.24
CA ALA A 27 -40.43 -10.92 -4.15
C ALA A 27 -39.30 -11.54 -4.98
N LEU A 28 -39.23 -12.89 -4.96
CA LEU A 28 -38.49 -13.71 -5.90
C LEU A 28 -39.11 -13.57 -7.29
N THR A 29 -38.64 -12.60 -8.06
CA THR A 29 -38.89 -12.53 -9.51
C THR A 29 -37.74 -13.26 -10.18
N ALA A 30 -38.00 -14.49 -10.62
CA ALA A 30 -37.07 -15.27 -11.41
C ALA A 30 -36.89 -14.61 -12.79
N CYS A 31 -35.95 -13.67 -12.89
CA CYS A 31 -35.38 -13.28 -14.17
C CYS A 31 -34.26 -14.27 -14.50
N SER A 32 -34.54 -15.19 -15.41
CA SER A 32 -33.55 -16.00 -16.10
C SER A 32 -32.69 -15.06 -16.96
N ALA A 33 -31.67 -14.43 -16.34
CA ALA A 33 -30.65 -13.72 -17.09
C ALA A 33 -29.81 -14.78 -17.81
N ALA A 34 -29.93 -14.81 -19.14
CA ALA A 34 -28.99 -15.53 -19.98
C ALA A 34 -27.58 -15.03 -19.64
N GLU A 35 -26.71 -15.93 -19.19
CA GLU A 35 -25.27 -15.67 -19.06
C GLU A 35 -24.77 -15.13 -20.41
N PRO A 36 -24.35 -13.86 -20.50
CA PRO A 36 -23.58 -13.45 -21.65
C PRO A 36 -22.30 -14.26 -21.56
N ALA A 37 -22.11 -15.18 -22.51
CA ALA A 37 -20.88 -15.93 -22.67
C ALA A 37 -19.73 -14.91 -22.77
N ALA A 38 -19.09 -14.66 -21.64
CA ALA A 38 -17.98 -13.76 -21.51
C ALA A 38 -16.81 -14.42 -22.24
N SER A 39 -16.76 -14.22 -23.55
CA SER A 39 -15.57 -14.39 -24.37
C SER A 39 -14.59 -13.25 -24.03
N GLY A 40 -14.35 -13.03 -22.75
CA GLY A 40 -13.32 -12.15 -22.24
C GLY A 40 -12.04 -12.95 -22.26
N ARG A 41 -11.32 -12.92 -23.39
CA ARG A 41 -9.88 -13.18 -23.33
C ARG A 41 -9.36 -12.24 -22.26
N SER A 42 -8.85 -12.80 -21.17
CA SER A 42 -8.11 -12.00 -20.20
C SER A 42 -7.08 -11.20 -20.98
N PRO A 43 -6.98 -9.88 -20.76
CA PRO A 43 -5.99 -9.07 -21.44
C PRO A 43 -4.63 -9.76 -21.26
N ALA A 44 -3.90 -9.93 -22.36
CA ALA A 44 -2.58 -10.54 -22.29
C ALA A 44 -1.74 -9.74 -21.29
N SER A 45 -1.12 -10.43 -20.34
CA SER A 45 -0.18 -9.79 -19.42
C SER A 45 0.88 -9.06 -20.26
N PRO A 46 1.19 -7.80 -19.93
CA PRO A 46 2.26 -7.10 -20.62
C PRO A 46 3.56 -7.89 -20.51
N SER A 47 4.39 -7.75 -21.53
CA SER A 47 5.68 -8.44 -21.59
C SER A 47 6.58 -7.88 -20.50
N ALA A 48 7.24 -8.78 -19.75
CA ALA A 48 8.24 -8.39 -18.76
C ALA A 48 9.26 -7.40 -19.38
N GLY A 49 9.54 -6.29 -18.69
CA GLY A 49 10.51 -5.28 -19.12
C GLY A 49 10.00 -4.19 -20.08
N THR A 50 8.69 -4.08 -20.34
CA THR A 50 8.13 -2.91 -21.05
C THR A 50 7.65 -1.78 -20.14
N HIS A 51 7.58 -2.04 -18.84
CA HIS A 51 7.13 -1.06 -17.86
C HIS A 51 8.20 0.00 -17.64
N ARG A 52 7.79 1.26 -17.71
CA ARG A 52 8.65 2.39 -17.37
C ARG A 52 8.13 3.02 -16.11
N LEU A 53 9.00 3.11 -15.11
CA LEU A 53 8.74 3.96 -13.97
C LEU A 53 8.79 5.42 -14.40
N VAL A 54 7.70 6.12 -14.16
CA VAL A 54 7.63 7.56 -14.39
C VAL A 54 7.34 8.26 -13.09
N LEU A 55 7.90 9.45 -12.94
CA LEU A 55 7.39 10.36 -11.92
C LEU A 55 5.94 10.67 -12.28
N PRO A 56 4.98 10.44 -11.36
CA PRO A 56 3.58 10.69 -11.64
C PRO A 56 3.45 12.19 -11.93
N PRO A 57 2.90 12.62 -13.08
CA PRO A 57 2.47 14.01 -13.20
C PRO A 57 1.40 14.25 -12.13
N PRO A 58 1.28 15.46 -11.54
CA PRO A 58 0.17 15.77 -10.64
C PRO A 58 -1.16 15.42 -11.33
N PRO A 59 -1.87 14.39 -10.85
CA PRO A 59 -3.01 14.61 -9.96
C PRO A 59 -3.02 13.64 -8.76
N GLN A 60 -4.16 13.62 -8.04
CA GLN A 60 -4.40 12.84 -6.82
C GLN A 60 -4.42 11.33 -7.07
N ALA A 61 -3.97 10.54 -6.09
CA ALA A 61 -4.20 9.10 -5.99
C ALA A 61 -4.97 8.83 -4.68
N GLU A 62 -6.18 8.27 -4.75
CA GLU A 62 -7.02 7.92 -3.57
C GLU A 62 -7.19 9.06 -2.54
N GLY A 63 -7.40 10.30 -2.99
CA GLY A 63 -7.52 11.46 -2.10
C GLY A 63 -6.18 12.02 -1.58
N PHE A 64 -5.09 11.28 -1.73
CA PHE A 64 -3.73 11.80 -1.51
C PHE A 64 -3.35 12.73 -2.67
N ARG A 65 -2.85 13.91 -2.33
CA ARG A 65 -2.30 14.86 -3.29
C ARG A 65 -0.81 14.58 -3.44
N LEU A 66 -0.32 14.56 -4.68
CA LEU A 66 1.12 14.64 -4.92
C LEU A 66 1.60 16.01 -4.39
N ASP A 67 2.23 16.00 -3.22
CA ASP A 67 2.83 17.21 -2.62
C ASP A 67 4.21 17.37 -3.25
N GLY A 68 4.25 18.21 -4.28
CA GLY A 68 5.42 18.73 -4.99
C GLY A 68 6.72 17.92 -4.85
N MET A 69 7.09 17.22 -5.93
CA MET A 69 8.40 16.61 -6.19
C MET A 69 9.54 17.10 -5.28
N TRP A 70 9.81 16.34 -4.24
CA TRP A 70 11.15 16.22 -3.74
C TRP A 70 11.39 14.77 -3.38
N PRO A 71 12.05 13.98 -4.26
CA PRO A 71 12.61 12.76 -3.75
C PRO A 71 13.70 13.17 -2.75
N PHE A 72 13.69 12.53 -1.58
CA PHE A 72 14.76 12.70 -0.59
C PHE A 72 16.12 12.29 -1.16
N PHE A 73 16.09 11.53 -2.27
CA PHE A 73 17.25 11.02 -2.97
C PHE A 73 17.14 11.29 -4.47
N THR A 74 18.25 11.66 -5.10
CA THR A 74 18.39 11.63 -6.55
C THR A 74 18.22 10.20 -7.09
N ARG A 75 17.96 10.06 -8.38
CA ARG A 75 17.91 8.75 -9.05
C ARG A 75 19.20 7.96 -8.78
N GLU A 76 20.35 8.62 -8.90
CA GLU A 76 21.67 8.01 -8.68
C GLU A 76 21.83 7.54 -7.23
N GLU A 77 21.37 8.31 -6.25
CA GLU A 77 21.39 7.90 -4.85
C GLU A 77 20.43 6.74 -4.55
N LEU A 78 19.26 6.70 -5.19
CA LEU A 78 18.35 5.55 -5.08
C LEU A 78 19.00 4.29 -5.66
N LEU A 79 19.66 4.41 -6.82
CA LEU A 79 20.37 3.29 -7.43
C LEU A 79 21.55 2.83 -6.56
N ASP A 80 22.30 3.74 -5.95
CA ASP A 80 23.40 3.43 -5.04
C ASP A 80 22.91 2.74 -3.76
N LYS A 81 21.80 3.22 -3.19
CA LYS A 81 21.22 2.73 -1.92
C LYS A 81 20.09 1.72 -2.10
N ARG A 82 19.92 1.18 -3.30
CA ARG A 82 18.83 0.26 -3.61
C ARG A 82 18.81 -0.91 -2.64
N PRO A 83 17.62 -1.39 -2.23
CA PRO A 83 17.55 -2.57 -1.40
C PRO A 83 18.16 -3.77 -2.14
N TYR A 84 18.49 -4.80 -1.37
CA TYR A 84 18.94 -6.05 -1.97
C TYR A 84 17.77 -6.71 -2.71
N ILE A 85 17.85 -6.77 -4.03
CA ILE A 85 16.84 -7.38 -4.91
C ILE A 85 17.40 -8.73 -5.40
N GLY A 86 17.51 -9.68 -4.46
CA GLY A 86 17.85 -11.09 -4.71
C GLY A 86 19.35 -11.48 -4.66
N ASP A 87 19.58 -12.78 -4.46
CA ASP A 87 20.89 -13.41 -4.16
C ASP A 87 21.99 -13.31 -5.23
N ALA A 88 21.72 -12.74 -6.39
CA ALA A 88 22.63 -12.76 -7.52
C ALA A 88 22.71 -11.37 -8.13
N GLY A 89 23.92 -10.93 -8.47
CA GLY A 89 24.15 -9.73 -9.28
C GLY A 89 23.56 -9.78 -10.71
N ASP A 90 22.54 -10.60 -10.92
CA ASP A 90 21.88 -10.92 -12.19
C ASP A 90 20.59 -10.11 -12.39
N VAL A 91 19.98 -9.59 -11.31
CA VAL A 91 18.83 -8.69 -11.45
C VAL A 91 19.34 -7.28 -11.72
N ALA A 92 19.38 -6.91 -13.00
CA ALA A 92 19.74 -5.57 -13.42
C ALA A 92 18.64 -4.58 -13.04
N VAL A 93 18.97 -3.67 -12.11
CA VAL A 93 18.14 -2.49 -11.82
C VAL A 93 18.59 -1.36 -12.73
N ARG A 94 17.67 -0.82 -13.54
CA ARG A 94 18.00 0.16 -14.60
C ARG A 94 17.56 1.57 -14.26
N ASP A 95 16.51 1.69 -13.47
CA ASP A 95 15.92 2.95 -13.12
C ASP A 95 15.34 2.91 -11.71
N ALA A 96 15.17 4.09 -11.13
CA ALA A 96 14.56 4.26 -9.82
C ALA A 96 13.80 5.58 -9.77
N VAL A 97 12.63 5.57 -9.15
CA VAL A 97 11.83 6.76 -8.89
C VAL A 97 11.40 6.80 -7.44
N GLN A 98 11.28 8.01 -6.89
CA GLN A 98 10.66 8.22 -5.60
C GLN A 98 9.64 9.36 -5.71
N ALA A 99 8.50 9.17 -5.06
CA ALA A 99 7.41 10.14 -5.00
C ALA A 99 6.92 10.29 -3.56
N ARG A 100 6.49 11.50 -3.20
CA ARG A 100 5.86 11.78 -1.91
C ARG A 100 4.41 12.19 -2.13
N TYR A 101 3.51 11.57 -1.38
CA TYR A 101 2.10 11.89 -1.38
C TYR A 101 1.70 12.45 -0.01
N GLU A 102 0.83 13.44 -0.02
CA GLU A 102 0.29 14.06 1.18
C GLU A 102 -1.24 13.97 1.17
N GLU A 103 -1.82 13.41 2.22
CA GLU A 103 -3.24 13.54 2.52
C GLU A 103 -3.38 14.50 3.70
N THR A 104 -4.12 15.58 3.48
CA THR A 104 -4.49 16.51 4.54
C THR A 104 -6.00 16.37 4.76
N GLU A 105 -6.41 15.86 5.92
CA GLU A 105 -7.79 15.91 6.36
C GLU A 105 -7.98 17.04 7.38
N GLN A 106 -9.12 17.74 7.26
CA GLN A 106 -9.58 18.69 8.26
C GLN A 106 -10.91 18.20 8.84
N ALA A 107 -10.86 17.65 10.05
CA ALA A 107 -12.03 17.22 10.80
C ALA A 107 -12.07 17.93 12.16
N GLU A 108 -13.24 18.46 12.54
CA GLU A 108 -13.49 19.08 13.86
C GLU A 108 -12.47 20.17 14.27
N GLY A 109 -11.97 20.96 13.30
CA GLY A 109 -10.99 22.02 13.54
C GLY A 109 -9.57 21.51 13.80
N ARG A 110 -9.30 20.21 13.63
CA ARG A 110 -7.97 19.62 13.63
C ARG A 110 -7.55 19.34 12.19
N LYS A 111 -6.37 19.82 11.82
CA LYS A 111 -5.70 19.47 10.57
C LYS A 111 -4.70 18.37 10.88
N TRP A 112 -4.83 17.22 10.24
CA TRP A 112 -3.77 16.22 10.24
C TRP A 112 -3.28 15.99 8.82
N THR A 113 -2.02 15.60 8.71
CA THR A 113 -1.33 15.41 7.45
C THR A 113 -0.63 14.06 7.47
N ARG A 114 -1.02 13.15 6.58
CA ARG A 114 -0.33 11.88 6.34
C ARG A 114 0.63 12.04 5.17
N ASN A 115 1.84 11.56 5.35
CA ASN A 115 2.86 11.54 4.32
C ASN A 115 3.15 10.10 3.93
N LEU A 116 3.08 9.81 2.64
CA LEU A 116 3.48 8.55 2.05
C LEU A 116 4.69 8.76 1.17
N ILE A 117 5.67 7.87 1.26
CA ILE A 117 6.84 7.83 0.41
C ILE A 117 6.75 6.56 -0.41
N PHE A 118 6.64 6.72 -1.72
CA PHE A 118 6.73 5.66 -2.71
C PHE A 118 8.16 5.62 -3.25
N THR A 119 8.79 4.44 -3.31
CA THR A 119 10.05 4.22 -4.02
C THR A 119 9.90 3.00 -4.92
N GLY A 120 10.19 3.13 -6.21
CA GLY A 120 10.12 2.04 -7.18
C GLY A 120 11.42 1.89 -7.95
N TYR A 121 11.71 0.65 -8.37
CA TYR A 121 12.89 0.24 -9.12
C TYR A 121 12.46 -0.56 -10.36
N ASP A 122 13.00 -0.22 -11.54
CA ASP A 122 12.83 -1.01 -12.76
C ASP A 122 13.79 -2.19 -12.69
N ALA A 123 13.24 -3.37 -12.45
CA ALA A 123 13.95 -4.62 -12.22
C ALA A 123 13.26 -5.75 -12.98
N ALA A 124 13.95 -6.30 -13.99
CA ALA A 124 13.43 -7.42 -14.76
C ALA A 124 13.52 -8.72 -13.95
N LEU A 125 12.43 -9.06 -13.23
CA LEU A 125 12.33 -10.25 -12.39
C LEU A 125 11.53 -11.36 -13.07
N GLY A 126 11.97 -12.60 -12.86
CA GLY A 126 11.13 -13.77 -13.11
C GLY A 126 10.05 -13.91 -12.05
N ALA A 127 8.89 -14.46 -12.41
CA ALA A 127 7.74 -14.62 -11.49
C ALA A 127 8.07 -15.44 -10.24
N ASP A 128 8.98 -16.40 -10.34
CA ASP A 128 9.50 -17.22 -9.25
C ASP A 128 10.36 -16.42 -8.24
N ARG A 129 10.75 -15.20 -8.57
CA ARG A 129 11.60 -14.33 -7.75
C ARG A 129 10.83 -13.23 -7.01
N HIS A 130 9.55 -13.01 -7.30
CA HIS A 130 8.78 -11.92 -6.70
C HIS A 130 8.77 -12.01 -5.16
N ARG A 131 8.35 -13.17 -4.62
CA ARG A 131 8.23 -13.36 -3.17
C ARG A 131 9.57 -13.27 -2.43
N PRO A 132 10.64 -13.98 -2.83
CA PRO A 132 11.95 -13.83 -2.18
C PRO A 132 12.48 -12.39 -2.18
N VAL A 133 12.23 -11.62 -3.25
CA VAL A 133 12.62 -10.20 -3.31
C VAL A 133 11.82 -9.38 -2.31
N VAL A 134 10.50 -9.54 -2.29
CA VAL A 134 9.62 -8.81 -1.36
C VAL A 134 9.97 -9.13 0.09
N ASP A 135 10.17 -10.41 0.41
CA ASP A 135 10.58 -10.84 1.75
C ASP A 135 11.93 -10.19 2.12
N SER A 136 12.92 -10.24 1.23
CA SER A 136 14.23 -9.60 1.47
C SER A 136 14.15 -8.09 1.66
N VAL A 137 13.28 -7.41 0.91
CA VAL A 137 13.05 -5.96 1.06
C VAL A 137 12.45 -5.71 2.44
N VAL A 138 11.37 -6.40 2.81
CA VAL A 138 10.68 -6.23 4.09
C VAL A 138 11.60 -6.56 5.27
N ASP A 139 12.32 -7.67 5.22
CA ASP A 139 13.24 -8.11 6.28
C ASP A 139 14.37 -7.10 6.52
N GLY A 140 14.78 -6.34 5.50
CA GLY A 140 15.73 -5.24 5.65
C GLY A 140 15.23 -4.09 6.53
N PHE A 141 13.91 -3.91 6.64
CA PHE A 141 13.28 -2.89 7.50
C PHE A 141 12.82 -3.44 8.85
N LEU A 142 12.50 -4.73 8.93
CA LEU A 142 12.00 -5.34 10.16
C LEU A 142 13.10 -5.51 11.20
N LYS A 143 12.76 -5.20 12.46
CA LYS A 143 13.55 -5.59 13.64
C LYS A 143 12.75 -6.61 14.45
N GLY A 144 12.94 -7.90 14.17
CA GLY A 144 12.30 -9.01 14.90
C GLY A 144 10.98 -9.50 14.30
N ASP A 145 10.16 -10.18 15.11
CA ASP A 145 8.96 -10.92 14.69
C ASP A 145 7.72 -10.02 14.45
N THR A 146 7.88 -8.97 13.64
CA THR A 146 6.77 -8.07 13.31
C THR A 146 5.73 -8.79 12.45
N PRO A 147 4.45 -8.80 12.82
CA PRO A 147 3.41 -9.41 12.01
C PRO A 147 3.36 -8.78 10.60
N ALA A 148 3.31 -9.64 9.60
CA ALA A 148 3.20 -9.26 8.20
C ALA A 148 1.89 -9.80 7.61
N HIS A 149 1.34 -9.03 6.67
CA HIS A 149 0.20 -9.37 5.85
C HIS A 149 0.71 -9.62 4.43
N ASP A 150 0.67 -10.88 4.00
CA ASP A 150 0.98 -11.24 2.61
C ASP A 150 -0.31 -11.15 1.78
N ALA A 151 -0.22 -10.57 0.60
CA ALA A 151 -1.30 -10.50 -0.37
C ALA A 151 -0.79 -10.82 -1.77
N GLU A 152 -1.56 -11.61 -2.52
CA GLU A 152 -1.32 -11.83 -3.95
C GLU A 152 -2.16 -10.82 -4.74
N VAL A 153 -1.52 -10.05 -5.62
CA VAL A 153 -2.24 -9.10 -6.48
C VAL A 153 -2.59 -9.80 -7.79
N PRO A 154 -3.86 -9.73 -8.25
CA PRO A 154 -4.28 -10.39 -9.49
C PRO A 154 -3.37 -10.06 -10.67
N ALA A 155 -3.18 -11.04 -11.56
CA ALA A 155 -2.38 -10.86 -12.76
C ALA A 155 -2.94 -9.73 -13.63
N GLY A 156 -2.05 -8.80 -13.98
CA GLY A 156 -2.29 -7.61 -14.79
C GLY A 156 -0.95 -6.91 -15.04
N PRO A 157 -0.93 -5.69 -15.61
CA PRO A 157 0.29 -4.90 -15.66
C PRO A 157 0.95 -4.73 -14.28
N LEU A 158 0.13 -4.74 -13.24
CA LEU A 158 0.52 -4.58 -11.84
C LEU A 158 0.39 -5.89 -11.05
N GLY A 159 0.56 -7.06 -11.67
CA GLY A 159 0.49 -8.34 -10.96
C GLY A 159 1.58 -8.50 -9.89
N GLY A 160 1.76 -9.72 -9.38
CA GLY A 160 2.90 -10.05 -8.53
C GLY A 160 2.57 -10.21 -7.05
N HIS A 161 3.62 -10.16 -6.23
CA HIS A 161 3.53 -10.42 -4.79
C HIS A 161 3.61 -9.12 -4.00
N VAL A 162 2.76 -8.96 -2.98
CA VAL A 162 2.76 -7.82 -2.06
C VAL A 162 2.88 -8.34 -0.63
N ARG A 163 3.65 -7.62 0.18
CA ARG A 163 3.72 -7.84 1.62
C ARG A 163 3.68 -6.51 2.35
N CYS A 164 2.74 -6.39 3.28
CA CYS A 164 2.55 -5.21 4.11
C CYS A 164 2.85 -5.50 5.58
N VAL A 165 3.50 -4.57 6.26
CA VAL A 165 3.91 -4.69 7.66
C VAL A 165 3.60 -3.40 8.41
N GLY A 166 3.18 -3.55 9.67
CA GLY A 166 3.01 -2.45 10.59
C GLY A 166 4.28 -2.24 11.40
N LEU A 167 4.89 -1.07 11.29
CA LEU A 167 6.04 -0.65 12.07
C LEU A 167 5.58 0.30 13.18
N VAL A 168 6.14 0.17 14.38
CA VAL A 168 5.98 1.18 15.43
C VAL A 168 7.28 1.98 15.49
N GLU A 169 7.26 3.13 14.82
CA GLU A 169 8.41 4.03 14.79
C GLU A 169 8.06 5.34 15.50
N LEU A 170 8.89 5.74 16.46
CA LEU A 170 8.75 7.00 17.21
C LEU A 170 7.37 7.20 17.91
N GLY A 171 6.69 6.10 18.24
CA GLY A 171 5.36 6.14 18.88
C GLY A 171 4.20 6.40 17.92
N SER A 172 4.45 6.39 16.61
CA SER A 172 3.43 6.41 15.58
C SER A 172 3.36 5.07 14.85
N GLU A 173 2.15 4.64 14.51
CA GLU A 173 1.93 3.50 13.62
C GLU A 173 2.37 3.90 12.21
N THR A 174 3.23 3.09 11.61
CA THR A 174 3.79 3.31 10.29
C THR A 174 3.51 2.08 9.44
N GLY A 175 2.72 2.23 8.39
CA GLY A 175 2.46 1.18 7.42
C GLY A 175 3.59 1.15 6.40
N MET A 176 4.01 -0.06 6.03
CA MET A 176 4.92 -0.28 4.91
C MET A 176 4.36 -1.41 4.04
N CYS A 177 4.38 -1.24 2.74
CA CYS A 177 4.10 -2.30 1.78
C CYS A 177 5.24 -2.40 0.77
N ALA A 178 5.76 -3.60 0.55
CA ALA A 178 6.67 -3.90 -0.54
C ALA A 178 5.95 -4.75 -1.59
N TRP A 179 6.31 -4.57 -2.85
CA TRP A 179 5.81 -5.41 -3.93
C TRP A 179 6.92 -5.72 -4.94
N ALA A 180 6.72 -6.82 -5.66
CA ALA A 180 7.52 -7.17 -6.82
C ALA A 180 6.66 -7.83 -7.89
N ASP A 181 6.93 -7.46 -9.14
CA ASP A 181 6.31 -8.02 -10.33
C ASP A 181 7.35 -8.26 -11.44
N GLY A 182 6.89 -8.59 -12.65
CA GLY A 182 7.75 -8.96 -13.77
C GLY A 182 8.60 -7.82 -14.36
N GLY A 183 8.51 -6.60 -13.83
CA GLY A 183 9.32 -5.46 -14.27
C GLY A 183 9.63 -4.44 -13.18
N THR A 184 9.00 -4.53 -12.01
CA THR A 184 9.17 -3.54 -10.95
C THR A 184 9.31 -4.18 -9.58
N VAL A 185 10.05 -3.49 -8.73
CA VAL A 185 10.08 -3.71 -7.29
C VAL A 185 9.84 -2.37 -6.65
N GLY A 186 9.05 -2.32 -5.59
CA GLY A 186 8.98 -1.07 -4.84
C GLY A 186 8.48 -1.22 -3.43
N VAL A 187 8.47 -0.07 -2.77
CA VAL A 187 8.11 0.11 -1.37
C VAL A 187 7.27 1.37 -1.24
N VAL A 188 6.17 1.29 -0.50
CA VAL A 188 5.44 2.45 0.01
C VAL A 188 5.53 2.43 1.53
N ILE A 189 5.86 3.58 2.14
CA ILE A 189 5.92 3.75 3.59
C ILE A 189 5.10 4.98 3.96
N GLY A 190 4.31 4.89 5.02
CA GLY A 190 3.51 6.00 5.50
C GLY A 190 3.49 6.09 7.01
N ALA A 191 3.59 7.30 7.54
CA ALA A 191 3.37 7.55 8.96
C ALA A 191 1.89 7.82 9.25
N ASN A 192 1.39 7.31 10.37
CA ASN A 192 -0.02 7.40 10.80
C ASN A 192 -1.00 6.75 9.81
N ILE A 193 -0.56 5.69 9.14
CA ILE A 193 -1.37 4.81 8.31
C ILE A 193 -1.03 3.37 8.71
N THR A 194 -2.03 2.52 8.81
CA THR A 194 -1.83 1.10 9.13
C THR A 194 -1.35 0.34 7.89
N ALA A 195 -0.80 -0.87 8.09
CA ALA A 195 -0.43 -1.74 6.97
C ALA A 195 -1.65 -2.10 6.10
N ILE A 196 -2.82 -2.28 6.72
CA ILE A 196 -4.07 -2.64 6.03
C ILE A 196 -4.59 -1.48 5.19
N GLU A 197 -4.68 -0.27 5.77
CA GLU A 197 -5.06 0.93 5.01
C GLU A 197 -4.11 1.17 3.83
N LEU A 198 -2.80 0.91 4.02
CA LEU A 198 -1.82 1.07 2.96
C LEU A 198 -1.94 0.00 1.87
N GLU A 199 -2.25 -1.25 2.22
CA GLU A 199 -2.52 -2.33 1.28
C GLU A 199 -3.71 -1.97 0.37
N GLU A 200 -4.79 -1.44 0.94
CA GLU A 200 -5.98 -1.00 0.20
C GLU A 200 -5.68 0.14 -0.79
N ALA A 201 -4.80 1.06 -0.41
CA ALA A 201 -4.43 2.21 -1.25
C ALA A 201 -3.33 1.91 -2.28
N LEU A 202 -2.56 0.82 -2.09
CA LEU A 202 -1.41 0.46 -2.91
C LEU A 202 -1.69 0.41 -4.43
N PRO A 203 -2.81 -0.17 -4.92
CA PRO A 203 -3.08 -0.24 -6.35
C PRO A 203 -3.08 1.12 -7.04
N ALA A 204 -3.59 2.17 -6.37
CA ALA A 204 -3.64 3.50 -6.96
C ALA A 204 -2.26 4.17 -7.05
N PHE A 205 -1.40 3.97 -6.05
CA PHE A 205 -0.03 4.48 -6.10
C PHE A 205 0.80 3.80 -7.19
N ARG A 206 0.64 2.48 -7.34
CA ARG A 206 1.28 1.72 -8.42
C ARG A 206 0.79 2.18 -9.80
N ALA A 207 -0.52 2.35 -9.97
CA ALA A 207 -1.09 2.86 -11.22
C ALA A 207 -0.60 4.28 -11.58
N ALA A 208 -0.22 5.10 -10.60
CA ALA A 208 0.28 6.45 -10.84
C ALA A 208 1.71 6.48 -11.42
N VAL A 209 2.54 5.49 -11.05
CA VAL A 209 3.99 5.48 -11.33
C VAL A 209 4.42 4.46 -12.38
N GLU A 210 3.64 3.40 -12.58
CA GLU A 210 3.92 2.35 -13.56
C GLU A 210 3.18 2.69 -14.88
N ARG A 211 3.92 2.94 -15.97
CA ARG A 211 3.38 3.23 -17.31
C ARG A 211 3.92 2.31 -18.40
#